data_AF-A0A973FU55-F1
#
_entry.id   AF-A0A973FU55-F1
#
_cell.length_a   1.000
_cell.length_b   1.000
_cell.length_c   1.000
_cell.angle_alpha   90.00
_cell.angle_beta   90.00
_cell.angle_gamma   90.00
#
_symmetry.space_group_name_H-M   'P 1'
#
loop_
_entity.id
_entity.type
_entity.pdbx_description
1 polymer ?
#
loop_
_entity_poly.entity_id
_entity_poly.type
_entity_poly.pdbx_seq_one_letter_code
_entity_poly.pdbx_strand_id
1 'polypeptide(L)'
;MVIGTSNPPIKKSEIDSKVVIQNGDTVVIGGIVKTDDNKTVSGLPWLQKIPVLGWLFKTENINKEKTQLLIFITPKILQGADFAGGLGKNIN
;
A
#
# COMPACT_ATOMS: atom_id res chain seq x y z
N MET A 1 28.33 -24.76 -4.11
CA MET A 1 27.14 -24.21 -4.78
C MET A 1 25.94 -24.55 -3.91
N VAL A 2 25.36 -23.57 -3.21
CA VAL A 2 24.18 -23.79 -2.36
C VAL A 2 22.97 -23.25 -3.12
N ILE A 3 22.07 -24.13 -3.52
CA ILE A 3 20.76 -23.75 -4.07
C ILE A 3 19.87 -23.34 -2.90
N GLY A 4 19.74 -22.03 -2.68
CA GLY A 4 18.76 -21.51 -1.73
C GLY A 4 17.37 -21.87 -2.24
N THR A 5 16.64 -22.69 -1.47
CA THR A 5 15.21 -22.93 -1.68
C THR A 5 14.50 -21.59 -1.51
N SER A 6 14.24 -20.89 -2.61
CA SER A 6 13.62 -19.57 -2.59
C SER A 6 12.15 -19.73 -2.25
N ASN A 7 11.80 -19.52 -0.97
CA ASN A 7 10.42 -19.21 -0.62
C ASN A 7 10.05 -17.89 -1.31
N PRO A 8 8.97 -17.83 -2.10
CA PRO A 8 8.57 -16.59 -2.76
C PRO A 8 8.35 -15.49 -1.71
N PRO A 9 8.80 -14.25 -1.95
CA PRO A 9 8.59 -13.17 -1.01
C PRO A 9 7.09 -12.89 -0.89
N ILE A 10 6.49 -13.26 0.26
CA ILE A 10 5.12 -12.89 0.59
C ILE A 10 5.17 -11.42 1.02
N LYS A 11 4.67 -10.53 0.16
CA LYS A 11 4.44 -9.13 0.54
C LYS A 11 3.11 -9.06 1.31
N LYS A 12 3.18 -8.91 2.63
CA LYS A 12 2.00 -8.74 3.50
C LYS A 12 1.89 -7.28 3.93
N SER A 13 0.70 -6.71 3.78
CA SER A 13 0.34 -5.38 4.27
C SER A 13 -0.76 -5.57 5.31
N GLU A 14 -0.45 -5.37 6.59
CA GLU A 14 -1.36 -5.62 7.72
C GLU A 14 -1.47 -4.36 8.58
N ILE A 15 -2.68 -4.10 9.12
CA ILE A 15 -2.97 -2.92 9.93
C ILE A 15 -3.87 -3.32 11.10
N ASP A 16 -3.38 -3.11 12.33
CA ASP A 16 -4.13 -3.34 13.56
C ASP A 16 -4.65 -1.99 14.08
N SER A 17 -5.96 -1.82 14.19
CA SER A 17 -6.57 -0.57 14.65
C SER A 17 -7.89 -0.81 15.38
N LYS A 18 -8.13 -0.06 16.46
CA LYS A 18 -9.39 -0.06 17.21
C LYS A 18 -10.12 1.25 16.92
N VAL A 19 -11.36 1.15 16.43
CA VAL A 19 -12.15 2.32 16.02
C VAL A 19 -13.57 2.17 16.57
N VAL A 20 -14.13 3.26 17.09
CA VAL A 20 -15.52 3.32 17.56
C VAL A 20 -16.32 4.09 16.52
N ILE A 21 -17.34 3.45 15.95
CA ILE A 21 -18.11 3.95 14.82
C ILE A 21 -19.59 3.62 15.00
N GLN A 22 -20.45 4.52 14.52
CA GLN A 22 -21.91 4.34 14.59
C GLN A 22 -22.40 3.51 13.40
N ASN A 23 -23.59 2.92 13.54
CA ASN A 23 -24.22 2.15 12.48
C ASN A 23 -24.48 3.01 11.24
N GLY A 24 -24.01 2.54 10.07
CA GLY A 24 -24.22 3.22 8.78
C GLY A 24 -23.20 4.32 8.47
N ASP A 25 -22.40 4.77 9.43
CA ASP A 25 -21.37 5.78 9.20
C ASP A 25 -20.14 5.14 8.55
N THR A 26 -19.71 5.67 7.40
CA THR A 26 -18.48 5.22 6.76
C THR A 26 -17.29 5.89 7.42
N VAL A 27 -16.36 5.09 7.96
CA VAL A 27 -15.10 5.59 8.49
C VAL A 27 -13.96 5.34 7.50
N VAL A 28 -13.09 6.33 7.37
CA VAL A 28 -11.79 6.19 6.71
C VAL A 28 -10.77 5.89 7.78
N ILE A 29 -10.22 4.68 7.79
CA ILE A 29 -9.21 4.30 8.79
C ILE A 29 -7.83 4.83 8.37
N GLY A 30 -7.65 5.17 7.09
CA GLY A 30 -6.37 5.61 6.54
C GLY A 30 -5.40 4.43 6.43
N GLY A 31 -4.71 4.31 5.31
CA GLY A 31 -3.92 3.12 4.99
C GLY A 31 -2.42 3.39 4.85
N ILE A 32 -1.73 2.28 4.62
CA ILE A 32 -0.28 2.18 4.53
C ILE A 32 0.23 3.13 3.44
N VAL A 33 1.14 4.03 3.83
CA VAL A 33 1.87 4.91 2.91
C VAL A 33 3.22 4.28 2.63
N LYS A 34 3.49 3.94 1.36
CA LYS A 34 4.79 3.46 0.92
C LYS A 34 5.45 4.53 0.06
N THR A 35 6.69 4.88 0.41
CA THR A 35 7.53 5.77 -0.39
C THR A 35 8.78 4.97 -0.77
N ASP A 36 8.99 4.76 -2.07
CA ASP A 36 10.21 4.17 -2.61
C ASP A 36 11.02 5.28 -3.32
N ASP A 37 12.14 5.67 -2.71
CA ASP A 37 13.07 6.65 -3.25
C ASP A 37 14.30 5.93 -3.82
N ASN A 38 14.42 5.88 -5.14
CA ASN A 38 15.54 5.29 -5.85
C ASN A 38 16.40 6.37 -6.52
N LYS A 39 17.61 6.57 -6.00
CA LYS A 39 18.62 7.44 -6.62
C LYS A 39 19.74 6.59 -7.24
N THR A 40 19.81 6.58 -8.56
CA THR A 40 20.88 5.92 -9.32
C THR A 40 21.77 6.99 -9.94
N VAL A 41 23.06 6.93 -9.65
CA VAL A 41 24.07 7.80 -10.28
C VAL A 41 24.99 6.92 -11.10
N SER A 42 25.01 7.15 -12.41
CA SER A 42 25.87 6.42 -13.35
C SER A 42 26.82 7.40 -14.01
N GLY A 43 28.11 7.10 -14.06
CA GLY A 43 29.09 8.03 -14.63
C GLY A 43 30.48 7.44 -14.65
N LEU A 44 31.41 8.16 -15.30
CA LEU A 44 32.81 7.76 -15.31
C LEU A 44 33.42 7.96 -13.91
N PRO A 45 33.97 6.91 -13.26
CA PRO A 45 34.37 6.96 -11.85
C PRO A 45 35.33 8.09 -11.47
N TRP A 46 36.18 8.50 -12.43
CA TRP A 46 37.18 9.55 -12.25
C TRP A 46 36.71 10.94 -12.69
N LEU A 47 36.05 11.08 -13.85
CA LEU A 47 35.59 12.41 -14.34
C LEU A 47 34.39 12.94 -13.55
N GLN A 48 33.56 12.07 -12.99
CA GLN A 48 32.35 12.48 -12.24
C GLN A 48 32.65 13.29 -10.97
N LYS A 49 33.91 13.28 -10.49
CA LYS A 49 34.37 13.99 -9.28
C LYS A 49 34.99 15.37 -9.58
N ILE A 50 35.15 15.74 -10.85
CA ILE A 50 35.73 17.03 -11.22
C ILE A 50 34.73 18.14 -10.86
N PRO A 51 35.08 19.08 -9.97
CA PRO A 51 34.23 20.23 -9.69
C PRO A 51 33.97 21.00 -10.98
N VAL A 52 32.76 21.56 -11.15
CA VAL A 52 32.30 22.28 -12.35
C VAL A 52 31.99 21.41 -13.59
N LEU A 53 32.76 20.35 -13.89
CA LEU A 53 32.57 19.53 -15.10
C LEU A 53 31.95 18.15 -14.85
N GLY A 54 31.93 17.67 -13.61
CA GLY A 54 31.46 16.32 -13.27
C GLY A 54 29.99 16.03 -13.62
N TRP A 55 29.17 17.06 -13.86
CA TRP A 55 27.77 16.92 -14.29
C TRP A 55 27.60 16.53 -15.76
N LEU A 56 28.58 16.81 -16.64
CA LEU A 56 28.54 16.36 -18.05
C LEU A 56 28.88 14.87 -18.20
N PHE A 57 29.54 14.29 -17.18
CA PHE A 57 30.04 12.91 -17.20
C PHE A 57 29.34 11.99 -16.20
N LYS A 58 28.24 12.47 -15.59
CA LYS A 58 27.34 11.68 -14.76
C LYS A 58 25.90 11.84 -15.25
N THR A 59 25.15 10.77 -15.16
CA THR A 59 23.71 10.71 -15.32
C THR A 59 23.12 10.40 -13.96
N GLU A 60 22.28 11.30 -13.44
CA GLU A 60 21.49 11.05 -12.24
C GLU A 60 20.08 10.65 -12.65
N ASN A 61 19.63 9.48 -12.22
CA ASN A 61 18.25 9.04 -12.33
C ASN A 61 17.63 9.01 -10.93
N ILE A 62 16.61 9.85 -10.73
CA ILE A 62 15.90 9.98 -9.46
C ILE A 62 14.47 9.50 -9.71
N ASN A 63 14.17 8.27 -9.27
CA ASN A 63 12.84 7.70 -9.32
C ASN A 63 12.21 7.80 -7.93
N LYS A 64 11.10 8.52 -7.84
CA LYS A 64 10.30 8.63 -6.61
C LYS A 64 8.94 8.02 -6.86
N GLU A 65 8.63 6.93 -6.17
CA GLU A 65 7.33 6.27 -6.25
C GLU A 65 6.60 6.40 -4.92
N LYS A 66 5.38 6.93 -4.96
CA LYS A 66 4.49 7.04 -3.80
C LYS A 66 3.26 6.18 -4.04
N THR A 67 3.01 5.24 -3.13
CA THR A 67 1.82 4.41 -3.12
C THR A 67 1.01 4.71 -1.86
N GLN A 68 -0.27 5.07 -2.05
CA GLN A 68 -1.22 5.34 -0.96
C GLN A 68 -2.37 4.34 -1.05
N LEU A 69 -2.56 3.54 0.01
CA LEU A 69 -3.74 2.68 0.16
C LEU A 69 -4.74 3.38 1.09
N LEU A 70 -6.02 3.33 0.75
CA LEU A 70 -7.12 3.80 1.61
C LEU A 70 -8.07 2.64 1.90
N ILE A 71 -8.47 2.50 3.16
CA ILE A 71 -9.39 1.47 3.62
C ILE A 71 -10.62 2.17 4.21
N PHE A 72 -11.79 1.79 3.67
CA PHE A 72 -13.10 2.31 4.06
C PHE A 72 -13.90 1.18 4.71
N ILE A 73 -14.52 1.47 5.85
CA ILE A 73 -15.39 0.50 6.54
C ILE A 73 -16.73 1.19 6.84
N THR A 74 -17.83 0.52 6.49
CA THR A 74 -19.19 0.95 6.80
C THR A 74 -19.88 -0.18 7.56
N PRO A 75 -20.07 -0.04 8.88
CA PRO A 75 -20.74 -1.06 9.68
C PRO A 75 -22.25 -1.04 9.42
N LYS A 76 -22.88 -2.22 9.39
CA LYS A 76 -24.34 -2.36 9.32
C LYS A 76 -24.83 -3.26 10.46
N ILE A 77 -25.64 -2.70 11.35
CA ILE A 77 -26.36 -3.42 12.40
C ILE A 77 -27.68 -3.90 11.81
N LEU A 78 -27.92 -5.20 11.91
CA LEU A 78 -29.16 -5.84 11.50
C LEU A 78 -29.99 -6.16 12.74
N GLN A 79 -31.30 -5.92 12.70
CA GLN A 79 -32.21 -6.28 13.79
C GLN A 79 -32.84 -7.65 13.51
N GLY A 80 -33.28 -8.37 14.54
CA GLY A 80 -33.79 -9.75 14.43
C GLY A 80 -34.87 -9.98 13.37
N ALA A 81 -35.68 -8.96 13.07
CA ALA A 81 -36.69 -9.00 12.02
C ALA A 81 -36.07 -9.03 10.59
N ASP A 82 -34.92 -8.40 10.39
CA ASP A 82 -34.22 -8.38 9.09
C ASP A 82 -33.63 -9.76 8.75
N PHE A 83 -33.22 -10.52 9.76
CA PHE A 83 -32.75 -11.91 9.59
C PHE A 83 -33.89 -12.87 9.27
N ALA A 84 -35.08 -12.64 9.83
CA ALA A 84 -36.27 -13.46 9.58
C ALA A 84 -36.96 -13.14 8.23
N GLY A 85 -36.71 -11.97 7.65
CA GLY A 85 -37.26 -11.54 6.36
C GLY A 85 -36.80 -12.36 5.14
N GLY A 86 -35.73 -13.16 5.29
CA GLY A 86 -35.20 -14.02 4.22
C GLY A 86 -35.83 -15.42 4.14
N LEU A 87 -36.60 -15.85 5.15
CA LEU A 87 -37.13 -17.22 5.25
C LEU A 87 -38.65 -17.33 5.06
N GLY A 88 -39.38 -16.23 4.89
CA GLY A 88 -40.84 -16.23 5.08
C GLY A 88 -41.71 -15.70 3.95
N LYS A 89 -41.17 -15.38 2.77
CA LYS A 89 -41.96 -14.65 1.75
C LYS A 89 -41.95 -15.32 0.38
N ASN A 90 -42.55 -16.51 0.27
CA ASN A 90 -42.97 -17.11 -1.00
C ASN A 90 -44.04 -18.22 -0.79
N ILE A 91 -45.23 -17.82 -0.30
CA ILE A 91 -46.46 -18.61 -0.48
C ILE A 91 -47.65 -17.69 -0.82
N ASN A 92 -47.71 -17.26 -2.08
CA ASN A 92 -48.95 -17.21 -2.88
C ASN A 92 -48.54 -17.01 -4.35
#